data_AF-A0A4Q4N2A4-F1
#
_entry.id   AF-A0A4Q4N2A4-F1
#
_cell.length_a   1.000
_cell.length_b   1.000
_cell.length_c   1.000
_cell.angle_alpha   90.00
_cell.angle_beta   90.00
_cell.angle_gamma   90.00
#
_symmetry.space_group_name_H-M   'P 1'
#
loop_
_entity.id
_entity.type
_entity.pdbx_description
1 polymer ?
#
loop_
_entity_poly.entity_id
_entity_poly.type
_entity_poly.pdbx_seq_one_letter_code
_entity_poly.pdbx_strand_id
1 'polypeptide(L)'
;MAETFQVALRSTVPLRVTTYHCMENLEEDSVSYDTPPTAQIVEEIMIRKLNGRYKGLLEAVGMAGVRTVVFLHRTVRDYLQTKEMLDLFSAPLPIHINAAERISQALVVQAHNYPWLLRSKDIELFMLFTHHAEMETGHPNHSSIDQFRAVLLPLRTALNQSDADMIEVLVRHAHTSYLEYLARRDPFMLDKYQHSILLWLLDSGYNDQTQRVGTFSILKTLKWALDHGANPNQATAGGPTIFSVHLTSIAIAELQNECLSRSSDAIEGWKRVLLLLFDYGADINQALRTCEDYGWPFTPNVPEFACRRIKAYSNRLVEIYRIFFDHGLDPNVIPGHRKTSKVVHTLWESWLSDPITAEDFYLRGELIMLFLIRGADPRKAVSVIGNIIENKDTMWASTLRPAFDLAIQIQQQQSLTSRVSTLVAAISGYKLW
;
A
#
# COMPACT_ATOMS: atom_id res chain seq x y z
N MET A 1 -0.09 -33.00 -19.80
CA MET A 1 -1.33 -33.27 -19.03
C MET A 1 -1.15 -32.89 -17.57
N ALA A 2 -0.23 -33.53 -16.84
CA ALA A 2 0.02 -33.17 -15.44
C ALA A 2 0.43 -31.69 -15.25
N GLU A 3 1.22 -31.12 -16.18
CA GLU A 3 1.58 -29.70 -16.17
C GLU A 3 0.38 -28.77 -16.31
N THR A 4 -0.47 -28.98 -17.33
CA THR A 4 -1.69 -28.18 -17.56
C THR A 4 -2.62 -28.21 -16.35
N PHE A 5 -2.74 -29.37 -15.70
CA PHE A 5 -3.56 -29.53 -14.52
C PHE A 5 -2.97 -28.80 -13.31
N GLN A 6 -1.65 -28.90 -13.09
CA GLN A 6 -0.96 -28.11 -12.05
C GLN A 6 -1.11 -26.62 -12.26
N VAL A 7 -0.98 -26.15 -13.50
CA VAL A 7 -1.17 -24.73 -13.85
C VAL A 7 -2.59 -24.28 -13.51
N ALA A 8 -3.61 -25.06 -13.89
CA ALA A 8 -5.00 -24.75 -13.53
C ALA A 8 -5.22 -24.74 -12.01
N LEU A 9 -4.60 -25.69 -11.30
CA LEU A 9 -4.75 -25.84 -9.85
C LEU A 9 -4.09 -24.69 -9.08
N ARG A 10 -2.90 -24.25 -9.53
CA ARG A 10 -2.10 -23.18 -8.91
C ARG A 10 -2.47 -21.78 -9.37
N SER A 11 -3.19 -21.62 -10.49
CA SER A 11 -3.62 -20.30 -10.92
C SER A 11 -4.62 -19.72 -9.93
N THR A 12 -4.35 -18.54 -9.38
CA THR A 12 -5.25 -17.86 -8.44
C THR A 12 -6.52 -17.35 -9.12
N VAL A 13 -6.46 -17.17 -10.45
CA VAL A 13 -7.58 -16.77 -11.30
C VAL A 13 -7.80 -17.77 -12.45
N PRO A 14 -9.01 -17.80 -13.05
CA PRO A 14 -9.25 -18.51 -14.30
C PRO A 14 -8.40 -17.94 -15.45
N LEU A 15 -7.62 -18.80 -16.10
CA LEU A 15 -6.83 -18.45 -17.28
C LEU A 15 -7.65 -18.67 -18.56
N ARG A 16 -7.31 -17.95 -19.63
CA ARG A 16 -7.98 -18.13 -20.92
C ARG A 16 -7.64 -19.48 -21.53
N VAL A 17 -8.58 -20.05 -22.27
CA VAL A 17 -8.37 -21.29 -23.03
C VAL A 17 -7.19 -21.14 -23.99
N THR A 18 -7.03 -19.97 -24.62
CA THR A 18 -5.88 -19.64 -25.49
C THR A 18 -4.55 -19.70 -24.75
N THR A 19 -4.50 -19.37 -23.46
CA THR A 19 -3.28 -19.44 -22.64
C THR A 19 -2.82 -20.88 -22.49
N TYR A 20 -3.74 -21.81 -22.22
CA TYR A 20 -3.43 -23.24 -22.16
C TYR A 20 -2.97 -23.82 -23.50
N HIS A 21 -3.55 -23.34 -24.60
CA HIS A 21 -3.08 -23.73 -25.93
C HIS A 21 -1.64 -23.27 -26.17
N CYS A 22 -1.33 -22.00 -25.89
CA CYS A 22 0.03 -21.46 -26.04
C CYS A 22 1.03 -22.21 -25.14
N MET A 23 0.61 -22.57 -23.92
CA MET A 23 1.43 -23.32 -22.98
C MET A 23 1.78 -24.73 -23.48
N GLU A 24 0.83 -25.45 -24.10
CA GLU A 24 1.12 -26.79 -24.66
C GLU A 24 2.10 -26.76 -25.83
N ASN A 25 2.25 -25.60 -26.49
CA ASN A 25 3.10 -25.44 -27.67
C ASN A 25 4.38 -24.63 -27.38
N LEU A 26 4.74 -24.42 -26.10
CA LEU A 26 5.95 -23.66 -25.73
C LEU A 26 7.24 -24.29 -26.28
N GLU A 27 7.28 -25.61 -26.39
CA GLU A 27 8.47 -26.37 -26.84
C GLU A 27 8.49 -26.58 -28.37
N GLU A 28 7.33 -26.52 -29.03
CA GLU A 28 7.22 -26.82 -30.46
C GLU A 28 7.39 -25.60 -31.37
N ASP A 29 7.14 -24.36 -30.92
CA ASP A 29 7.33 -23.17 -31.76
C ASP A 29 7.56 -21.88 -30.97
N SER A 30 8.81 -21.42 -30.94
CA SER A 30 9.15 -19.99 -30.89
C SER A 30 8.89 -19.29 -32.25
N VAL A 31 8.11 -19.92 -33.13
CA VAL A 31 7.76 -19.40 -34.44
C VAL A 31 6.45 -18.64 -34.31
N SER A 32 6.55 -17.31 -34.39
CA SER A 32 5.38 -16.46 -34.63
C SER A 32 4.62 -17.01 -35.83
N TYR A 33 3.33 -17.29 -35.69
CA TYR A 33 2.53 -17.64 -36.86
C TYR A 33 2.59 -16.46 -37.84
N ASP A 34 2.92 -16.71 -39.11
CA ASP A 34 2.78 -15.70 -40.18
C ASP A 34 1.32 -15.24 -40.30
N THR A 35 0.37 -16.15 -39.98
CA THR A 35 -1.03 -15.82 -39.81
C THR A 35 -1.64 -16.75 -38.75
N PRO A 36 -1.78 -16.30 -37.50
CA PRO A 36 -2.28 -17.14 -36.42
C PRO A 36 -3.75 -17.54 -36.69
N PRO A 37 -4.15 -18.79 -36.36
CA PRO A 37 -5.54 -19.23 -36.48
C PRO A 37 -6.45 -18.34 -35.60
N THR A 38 -7.71 -18.16 -35.96
CA THR A 38 -8.59 -17.32 -35.13
C THR A 38 -8.72 -17.91 -33.72
N ALA A 39 -8.80 -17.02 -32.72
CA ALA A 39 -8.88 -17.41 -31.31
C ALA A 39 -9.99 -18.45 -31.04
N GLN A 40 -11.11 -18.36 -31.76
CA GLN A 40 -12.24 -19.28 -31.65
C GLN A 40 -11.88 -20.71 -32.09
N ILE A 41 -11.12 -20.86 -33.18
CA ILE A 41 -10.67 -22.18 -33.65
C ILE A 41 -9.73 -22.80 -32.63
N VAL A 42 -8.80 -22.00 -32.10
CA VAL A 42 -7.87 -22.42 -31.05
C VAL A 42 -8.61 -22.86 -29.79
N GLU A 43 -9.61 -22.08 -29.39
CA GLU A 43 -10.47 -22.42 -28.25
C GLU A 43 -11.16 -23.76 -28.46
N GLU A 44 -11.79 -24.00 -29.61
CA GLU A 44 -12.50 -25.26 -29.87
C GLU A 44 -11.57 -26.48 -29.82
N ILE A 45 -10.38 -26.37 -30.41
CA ILE A 45 -9.36 -27.42 -30.37
C ILE A 45 -8.97 -27.70 -28.91
N MET A 46 -8.67 -26.64 -28.15
CA MET A 46 -8.21 -26.79 -26.78
C MET A 46 -9.34 -27.29 -25.86
N ILE A 47 -10.59 -26.88 -26.05
CA ILE A 47 -11.75 -27.38 -25.31
C ILE A 47 -11.94 -28.87 -25.52
N ARG A 48 -11.83 -29.35 -26.77
CA ARG A 48 -11.89 -30.80 -27.06
C ARG A 48 -10.77 -31.55 -26.34
N LYS A 49 -9.55 -31.00 -26.33
CA LYS A 49 -8.42 -31.58 -25.57
C LYS A 49 -8.69 -31.60 -24.06
N LEU A 50 -9.16 -30.50 -23.48
CA LEU A 50 -9.47 -30.39 -22.04
C LEU A 50 -10.54 -31.42 -21.65
N ASN A 51 -11.66 -31.48 -22.38
CA ASN A 51 -12.74 -32.43 -22.12
C ASN A 51 -12.26 -33.88 -22.27
N GLY A 52 -11.45 -34.17 -23.29
CA GLY A 52 -10.90 -35.49 -23.53
C GLY A 52 -9.98 -35.98 -22.41
N ARG A 53 -9.15 -35.08 -21.86
CA ARG A 53 -8.10 -35.40 -20.87
C ARG A 53 -8.57 -35.33 -19.42
N TYR A 54 -9.38 -34.34 -19.07
CA TYR A 54 -9.78 -34.06 -17.68
C TYR A 54 -11.19 -34.54 -17.35
N LYS A 55 -11.92 -35.11 -18.32
CA LYS A 55 -13.21 -35.79 -18.13
C LYS A 55 -14.23 -34.97 -17.32
N GLY A 56 -14.27 -33.66 -17.53
CA GLY A 56 -15.19 -32.74 -16.84
C GLY A 56 -14.66 -32.12 -15.55
N LEU A 57 -13.43 -32.40 -15.13
CA LEU A 57 -12.81 -31.69 -14.00
C LEU A 57 -12.51 -30.22 -14.32
N LEU A 58 -12.10 -29.96 -15.56
CA LEU A 58 -11.85 -28.62 -16.10
C LEU A 58 -12.86 -28.35 -17.22
N GLU A 59 -13.50 -27.18 -17.17
CA GLU A 59 -14.48 -26.74 -18.15
C GLU A 59 -14.13 -25.35 -18.69
N ALA A 60 -14.43 -25.13 -19.97
CA ALA A 60 -14.32 -23.82 -20.58
C ALA A 60 -15.65 -23.07 -20.47
N VAL A 61 -15.60 -21.88 -19.87
CA VAL A 61 -16.77 -21.02 -19.63
C VAL A 61 -16.59 -19.65 -20.27
N GLY A 62 -17.70 -19.03 -20.64
CA GLY A 62 -17.74 -17.68 -21.23
C GLY A 62 -18.03 -17.66 -22.73
N MET A 63 -17.89 -16.46 -23.32
CA MET A 63 -18.15 -16.21 -24.73
C MET A 63 -16.99 -16.67 -25.61
N ALA A 64 -17.29 -17.12 -26.83
CA ALA A 64 -16.28 -17.54 -27.81
C ALA A 64 -15.26 -16.42 -28.09
N GLY A 65 -13.98 -16.78 -28.12
CA GLY A 65 -12.83 -15.88 -28.29
C GLY A 65 -12.29 -15.29 -26.98
N VAL A 66 -13.01 -15.45 -25.86
CA VAL A 66 -12.60 -14.99 -24.52
C VAL A 66 -12.91 -16.03 -23.44
N ARG A 67 -13.00 -17.32 -23.80
CA ARG A 67 -13.33 -18.37 -22.84
C ARG A 67 -12.20 -18.57 -21.83
N THR A 68 -12.59 -18.87 -20.60
CA THR A 68 -11.67 -19.18 -19.50
C THR A 68 -11.88 -20.60 -19.00
N VAL A 69 -10.84 -21.20 -18.43
CA VAL A 69 -10.90 -22.55 -17.86
C VAL A 69 -11.13 -22.46 -16.36
N VAL A 70 -12.15 -23.17 -15.88
CA VAL A 70 -12.50 -23.26 -14.45
C VAL A 70 -12.62 -24.71 -14.03
N PHE A 71 -12.49 -24.96 -12.73
CA PHE A 71 -12.88 -26.25 -12.16
C PHE A 71 -14.40 -26.31 -12.06
N LEU A 72 -14.99 -27.42 -12.54
CA LEU A 72 -16.43 -27.64 -12.47
C LEU A 72 -16.94 -27.60 -11.02
N HIS A 73 -16.19 -28.21 -10.10
CA HIS A 73 -16.54 -28.26 -8.69
C HIS A 73 -15.49 -27.54 -7.84
N ARG A 74 -15.89 -26.41 -7.24
CA ARG A 74 -15.03 -25.65 -6.31
C ARG A 74 -14.50 -26.50 -5.17
N THR A 75 -15.34 -27.35 -4.57
CA THR A 75 -14.95 -28.23 -3.46
C THR A 75 -13.90 -29.27 -3.87
N VAL A 76 -13.94 -29.73 -5.13
CA VAL A 76 -12.91 -30.63 -5.68
C VAL A 76 -11.61 -29.86 -5.86
N ARG A 77 -11.64 -28.62 -6.38
CA ARG A 77 -10.45 -27.77 -6.45
C ARG A 77 -9.83 -27.56 -5.05
N ASP A 78 -10.65 -27.21 -4.06
CA ASP A 78 -10.17 -26.94 -2.70
C ASP A 78 -9.53 -28.20 -2.08
N TYR A 79 -10.11 -29.38 -2.31
CA TYR A 79 -9.50 -30.66 -1.92
C TYR A 79 -8.18 -30.94 -2.65
N LEU A 80 -8.10 -30.66 -3.95
CA LEU A 80 -6.88 -30.87 -4.74
C LEU A 80 -5.76 -29.89 -4.37
N GLN A 81 -6.09 -28.74 -3.77
CA GLN A 81 -5.13 -27.75 -3.28
C GLN A 81 -4.53 -28.10 -1.90
N THR A 82 -4.94 -29.19 -1.25
CA THR A 82 -4.27 -29.63 -0.03
C THR A 82 -2.83 -30.05 -0.33
N LYS A 83 -1.96 -29.91 0.67
CA LYS A 83 -0.53 -30.20 0.52
C LYS A 83 -0.29 -31.63 0.04
N GLU A 84 -1.01 -32.60 0.58
CA GLU A 84 -0.87 -34.02 0.23
C GLU A 84 -1.21 -34.27 -1.24
N MET A 85 -2.26 -33.63 -1.75
CA MET A 85 -2.67 -33.77 -3.15
C MET A 85 -1.71 -33.03 -4.08
N LEU A 86 -1.25 -31.83 -3.70
CA LEU A 86 -0.24 -31.09 -4.45
C LEU A 86 1.07 -31.89 -4.56
N ASP A 87 1.51 -32.52 -3.48
CA ASP A 87 2.70 -33.38 -3.46
C ASP A 87 2.50 -34.61 -4.38
N LEU A 88 1.32 -35.24 -4.32
CA LEU A 88 0.97 -36.37 -5.18
C LEU A 88 1.00 -36.00 -6.68
N PHE A 89 0.43 -34.86 -7.05
CA PHE A 89 0.42 -34.40 -8.44
C PHE A 89 1.73 -33.76 -8.90
N SER A 90 2.64 -33.43 -7.98
CA SER A 90 3.98 -32.92 -8.31
C SER A 90 4.98 -34.05 -8.53
N ALA A 91 4.76 -35.24 -7.93
CA ALA A 91 5.62 -36.42 -8.07
C ALA A 91 5.94 -36.89 -9.52
N PRO A 92 5.02 -36.82 -10.50
CA PRO A 92 5.30 -37.24 -11.88
C PRO A 92 5.93 -36.15 -12.74
N LEU A 93 6.13 -34.94 -12.22
CA LEU A 93 6.69 -33.82 -12.97
C LEU A 93 8.20 -33.73 -12.76
N PRO A 94 8.96 -33.22 -13.75
CA PRO A 94 10.34 -32.81 -13.55
C PRO A 94 10.47 -31.97 -12.28
N ILE A 95 11.57 -32.16 -11.54
CA ILE A 95 11.82 -31.65 -10.17
C ILE A 95 11.71 -30.10 -10.06
N HIS A 96 11.50 -29.38 -11.16
CA HIS A 96 11.56 -27.93 -11.25
C HIS A 96 10.43 -27.27 -12.08
N ILE A 97 9.26 -27.90 -12.27
CA ILE A 97 8.17 -27.19 -12.96
C ILE A 97 7.63 -26.05 -12.09
N ASN A 98 7.94 -24.82 -12.50
CA ASN A 98 7.35 -23.61 -11.98
C ASN A 98 6.10 -23.24 -12.78
N ALA A 99 4.92 -23.40 -12.17
CA ALA A 99 3.65 -23.11 -12.83
C ALA A 99 3.52 -21.62 -13.18
N ALA A 100 3.98 -20.71 -12.32
CA ALA A 100 3.91 -19.28 -12.57
C ALA A 100 4.79 -18.88 -13.76
N GLU A 101 5.99 -19.47 -13.87
CA GLU A 101 6.89 -19.27 -15.00
C GLU A 101 6.25 -19.75 -16.30
N ARG A 102 5.71 -20.98 -16.32
CA ARG A 102 5.02 -21.54 -17.49
C ARG A 102 3.83 -20.68 -17.93
N ILE A 103 3.03 -20.17 -16.98
CA ILE A 103 1.94 -19.24 -17.28
C ILE A 103 2.49 -17.94 -17.90
N SER A 104 3.54 -17.37 -17.33
CA SER A 104 4.12 -16.13 -17.84
C SER A 104 4.65 -16.28 -19.27
N GLN A 105 5.34 -17.39 -19.57
CA GLN A 105 5.83 -17.72 -20.92
C GLN A 105 4.65 -17.90 -21.89
N ALA A 106 3.61 -18.62 -21.49
CA ALA A 106 2.42 -18.80 -22.31
C ALA A 106 1.70 -17.48 -22.62
N LEU A 107 1.67 -16.54 -21.67
CA LEU A 107 1.12 -15.21 -21.87
C LEU A 107 1.96 -14.36 -22.85
N VAL A 108 3.29 -14.52 -22.86
CA VAL A 108 4.17 -13.89 -23.88
C VAL A 108 3.83 -14.42 -25.26
N VAL A 109 3.72 -15.73 -25.44
CA VAL A 109 3.36 -16.34 -26.72
C VAL A 109 1.96 -15.92 -27.16
N GLN A 110 1.00 -15.89 -26.22
CA GLN A 110 -0.34 -15.39 -26.49
C GLN A 110 -0.32 -13.92 -26.93
N ALA A 111 0.49 -13.08 -26.30
CA ALA A 111 0.62 -11.68 -26.66
C ALA A 111 1.13 -11.51 -28.10
N HIS A 112 2.16 -12.27 -28.49
CA HIS A 112 2.70 -12.23 -29.85
C HIS A 112 1.70 -12.70 -30.90
N ASN A 113 1.02 -13.82 -30.65
CA ASN A 113 0.11 -14.43 -31.62
C ASN A 113 -1.27 -13.78 -31.64
N TYR A 114 -1.73 -13.21 -30.53
CA TYR A 114 -3.08 -12.67 -30.36
C TYR A 114 -3.07 -11.31 -29.63
N PRO A 115 -2.33 -10.30 -30.13
CA PRO A 115 -2.17 -9.03 -29.43
C PRO A 115 -3.50 -8.31 -29.19
N TRP A 116 -4.46 -8.43 -30.11
CA TRP A 116 -5.81 -7.83 -29.98
C TRP A 116 -6.67 -8.46 -28.88
N LEU A 117 -6.28 -9.63 -28.35
CA LEU A 117 -6.98 -10.25 -27.23
C LEU A 117 -6.52 -9.69 -25.87
N LEU A 118 -5.38 -9.00 -25.83
CA LEU A 118 -4.80 -8.46 -24.60
C LEU A 118 -5.70 -7.36 -24.04
N ARG A 119 -5.99 -7.47 -22.75
CA ARG A 119 -6.69 -6.47 -21.95
C ARG A 119 -5.80 -6.07 -20.78
N SER A 120 -6.15 -4.97 -20.12
CA SER A 120 -5.45 -4.51 -18.91
C SER A 120 -5.26 -5.63 -17.87
N LYS A 121 -6.29 -6.46 -17.66
CA LYS A 121 -6.22 -7.62 -16.76
C LYS A 121 -5.17 -8.66 -17.16
N ASP A 122 -4.90 -8.89 -18.44
CA ASP A 122 -3.90 -9.87 -18.87
C ASP A 122 -2.48 -9.35 -18.58
N ILE A 123 -2.28 -8.02 -18.62
CA ILE A 123 -1.02 -7.38 -18.21
C ILE A 123 -0.82 -7.58 -16.70
N GLU A 124 -1.85 -7.31 -15.88
CA GLU A 124 -1.76 -7.54 -14.43
C GLU A 124 -1.48 -9.01 -14.09
N LEU A 125 -2.09 -9.95 -14.82
CA LEU A 125 -1.83 -11.37 -14.62
C LEU A 125 -0.42 -11.76 -15.01
N PHE A 126 0.08 -11.28 -16.15
CA PHE A 126 1.45 -11.51 -16.56
C PHE A 126 2.44 -11.01 -15.48
N MET A 127 2.20 -9.81 -14.94
CA MET A 127 3.06 -9.22 -13.91
C MET A 127 2.97 -9.97 -12.58
N LEU A 128 1.78 -10.44 -12.21
CA LEU A 128 1.60 -11.27 -11.03
C LEU A 128 2.36 -12.60 -11.14
N PHE A 129 2.21 -13.31 -12.25
CA PHE A 129 2.86 -14.62 -12.43
C PHE A 129 4.37 -14.52 -12.62
N THR A 130 4.88 -13.49 -13.30
CA THR A 130 6.33 -13.26 -13.37
C THR A 130 6.93 -12.97 -12.00
N HIS A 131 6.23 -12.21 -11.15
CA HIS A 131 6.68 -11.95 -9.78
C HIS A 131 6.69 -13.23 -8.94
N HIS A 132 5.62 -14.04 -9.01
CA HIS A 132 5.58 -15.32 -8.31
C HIS A 132 6.67 -16.28 -8.79
N ALA A 133 6.92 -16.34 -10.11
CA ALA A 133 8.00 -17.16 -10.66
C ALA A 133 9.38 -16.74 -10.12
N GLU A 134 9.65 -15.44 -10.07
CA GLU A 134 10.88 -14.92 -9.47
C GLU A 134 10.99 -15.26 -7.98
N MET A 135 9.91 -15.12 -7.22
CA MET A 135 9.89 -15.42 -5.79
C MET A 135 10.12 -16.92 -5.49
N GLU A 136 9.61 -17.81 -6.34
CA GLU A 136 9.77 -19.26 -6.19
C GLU A 136 11.14 -19.75 -6.67
N THR A 137 11.70 -19.17 -7.74
CA THR A 137 12.96 -19.61 -8.34
C THR A 137 14.19 -18.86 -7.83
N GLY A 138 14.00 -17.65 -7.30
CA GLY A 138 15.09 -16.71 -6.99
C GLY A 138 15.75 -16.08 -8.23
N HIS A 139 15.24 -16.37 -9.44
CA HIS A 139 15.84 -15.93 -10.70
C HIS A 139 14.85 -15.05 -11.47
N PRO A 140 15.17 -13.76 -11.71
CA PRO A 140 14.26 -12.87 -12.39
C PRO A 140 14.28 -13.11 -13.91
N ASN A 141 13.11 -13.29 -14.51
CA ASN A 141 12.98 -13.52 -15.95
C ASN A 141 12.79 -12.20 -16.71
N HIS A 142 13.86 -11.39 -16.75
CA HIS A 142 13.84 -10.09 -17.42
C HIS A 142 13.53 -10.19 -18.92
N SER A 143 13.94 -11.28 -19.58
CA SER A 143 13.74 -11.48 -21.01
C SER A 143 12.27 -11.65 -21.38
N SER A 144 11.50 -12.42 -20.59
CA SER A 144 10.05 -12.53 -20.81
C SER A 144 9.34 -11.19 -20.59
N ILE A 145 9.76 -10.39 -19.61
CA ILE A 145 9.19 -9.04 -19.40
C ILE A 145 9.55 -8.12 -20.57
N ASP A 146 10.80 -8.13 -21.06
CA ASP A 146 11.23 -7.36 -22.23
C ASP A 146 10.42 -7.77 -23.49
N GLN A 147 10.25 -9.06 -23.73
CA GLN A 147 9.45 -9.59 -24.84
C GLN A 147 7.97 -9.16 -24.75
N PHE A 148 7.37 -9.27 -23.57
CA PHE A 148 5.98 -8.84 -23.36
C PHE A 148 5.83 -7.34 -23.60
N ARG A 149 6.77 -6.52 -23.11
CA ARG A 149 6.79 -5.07 -23.33
C ARG A 149 6.93 -4.70 -24.80
N ALA A 150 7.76 -5.43 -25.56
CA ALA A 150 7.92 -5.20 -27.00
C ALA A 150 6.60 -5.37 -27.77
N VAL A 151 5.77 -6.34 -27.39
CA VAL A 151 4.43 -6.54 -27.97
C VAL A 151 3.45 -5.46 -27.54
N LEU A 152 3.54 -4.98 -26.29
CA LEU A 152 2.65 -3.94 -25.79
C LEU A 152 2.92 -2.57 -26.41
N LEU A 153 4.18 -2.27 -26.77
CA LEU A 153 4.57 -0.92 -27.22
C LEU A 153 3.75 -0.43 -28.43
N PRO A 154 3.56 -1.20 -29.53
CA PRO A 154 2.68 -0.80 -30.64
C PRO A 154 1.22 -0.62 -30.24
N LEU A 155 0.71 -1.47 -29.34
CA LEU A 155 -0.67 -1.39 -28.86
C LEU A 155 -0.88 -0.13 -28.01
N ARG A 156 0.12 0.27 -27.22
CA ARG A 156 0.08 1.47 -26.39
C ARG A 156 0.07 2.75 -27.21
N THR A 157 0.88 2.82 -28.26
CA THR A 157 0.83 3.96 -29.19
C THR A 157 -0.54 4.11 -29.83
N ALA A 158 -1.27 3.01 -30.08
CA ALA A 158 -2.64 3.06 -30.57
C ALA A 158 -3.67 3.46 -29.48
N LEU A 159 -3.35 3.22 -28.20
CA LEU A 159 -4.22 3.49 -27.05
C LEU A 159 -3.86 4.78 -26.28
N ASN A 160 -2.90 5.56 -26.76
CA ASN A 160 -2.34 6.75 -26.08
C ASN A 160 -1.86 6.48 -24.64
N GLN A 161 -1.35 5.27 -24.37
CA GLN A 161 -0.80 4.90 -23.07
C GLN A 161 0.66 5.31 -22.96
N SER A 162 1.07 5.80 -21.79
CA SER A 162 2.42 6.34 -21.56
C SER A 162 3.39 5.25 -21.08
N ASP A 163 4.69 5.50 -21.21
CA ASP A 163 5.70 4.64 -20.56
C ASP A 163 5.59 4.64 -19.03
N ALA A 164 5.04 5.70 -18.43
CA ALA A 164 4.82 5.76 -16.99
C ALA A 164 3.85 4.65 -16.56
N ASP A 165 2.80 4.37 -17.33
CA ASP A 165 1.82 3.32 -17.05
C ASP A 165 2.49 1.95 -16.86
N MET A 166 3.57 1.67 -17.59
CA MET A 166 4.33 0.44 -17.44
C MET A 166 5.12 0.38 -16.14
N ILE A 167 5.82 1.47 -15.82
CA ILE A 167 6.60 1.59 -14.60
C ILE A 167 5.67 1.44 -13.40
N GLU A 168 4.50 2.08 -13.44
CA GLU A 168 3.47 1.97 -12.42
C GLU A 168 3.00 0.53 -12.20
N VAL A 169 2.79 -0.23 -13.29
CA VAL A 169 2.42 -1.65 -13.18
C VAL A 169 3.57 -2.48 -12.57
N LEU A 170 4.82 -2.25 -12.97
CA LEU A 170 5.99 -2.94 -12.40
C LEU A 170 6.12 -2.68 -10.89
N VAL A 171 5.92 -1.43 -10.49
CA VAL A 171 5.92 -0.98 -9.09
C VAL A 171 4.78 -1.63 -8.32
N ARG A 172 3.56 -1.64 -8.87
CA ARG A 172 2.37 -2.26 -8.26
C ARG A 172 2.57 -3.74 -7.96
N HIS A 173 3.32 -4.44 -8.80
CA HIS A 173 3.62 -5.86 -8.66
C HIS A 173 5.01 -6.13 -8.04
N ALA A 174 5.65 -5.11 -7.46
CA ALA A 174 6.93 -5.20 -6.75
C ALA A 174 8.06 -5.90 -7.53
N HIS A 175 8.16 -5.61 -8.84
CA HIS A 175 9.23 -6.10 -9.73
C HIS A 175 10.56 -5.38 -9.49
N THR A 176 11.07 -5.40 -8.26
CA THR A 176 12.27 -4.63 -7.87
C THR A 176 13.50 -5.00 -8.70
N SER A 177 13.71 -6.28 -8.98
CA SER A 177 14.85 -6.78 -9.77
C SER A 177 14.84 -6.26 -11.20
N TYR A 178 13.65 -6.22 -11.81
CA TYR A 178 13.49 -5.70 -13.16
C TYR A 178 13.58 -4.17 -13.19
N LEU A 179 13.04 -3.47 -12.18
CA LEU A 179 13.23 -2.03 -12.02
C LEU A 179 14.71 -1.66 -11.89
N GLU A 180 15.48 -2.44 -11.12
CA GLU A 180 16.94 -2.33 -11.02
C GLU A 180 17.62 -2.54 -12.39
N TYR A 181 17.20 -3.56 -13.13
CA TYR A 181 17.70 -3.80 -14.49
C TYR A 181 17.41 -2.63 -15.43
N LEU A 182 16.23 -2.00 -15.33
CA LEU A 182 15.90 -0.81 -16.11
C LEU A 182 16.73 0.40 -15.70
N ALA A 183 16.91 0.65 -14.40
CA ALA A 183 17.72 1.75 -13.89
C ALA A 183 19.18 1.65 -14.35
N ARG A 184 19.74 0.44 -14.47
CA ARG A 184 21.08 0.23 -15.02
C ARG A 184 21.19 0.55 -16.51
N ARG A 185 20.10 0.39 -17.26
CA ARG A 185 20.05 0.69 -18.71
C ARG A 185 19.76 2.16 -18.99
N ASP A 186 18.95 2.78 -18.14
CA ASP A 186 18.61 4.20 -18.19
C ASP A 186 18.82 4.82 -16.79
N PRO A 187 19.99 5.42 -16.55
CA PRO A 187 20.31 6.04 -15.26
C PRO A 187 19.37 7.18 -14.86
N PHE A 188 18.67 7.80 -15.82
CA PHE A 188 17.73 8.91 -15.57
C PHE A 188 16.29 8.43 -15.41
N MET A 189 16.05 7.12 -15.44
CA MET A 189 14.71 6.53 -15.30
C MET A 189 14.04 7.00 -14.00
N LEU A 190 14.79 7.01 -12.89
CA LEU A 190 14.23 7.45 -11.63
C LEU A 190 13.91 8.95 -11.64
N ASP A 191 14.74 9.81 -12.21
CA ASP A 191 14.43 11.25 -12.32
C ASP A 191 13.13 11.50 -13.09
N LYS A 192 12.89 10.68 -14.13
CA LYS A 192 11.70 10.75 -14.99
C LYS A 192 10.44 10.22 -14.29
N TYR A 193 10.55 9.17 -13.48
CA TYR A 193 9.39 8.43 -12.97
C TYR A 193 9.26 8.38 -11.45
N GLN A 194 10.17 8.98 -10.67
CA GLN A 194 10.16 8.95 -9.19
C GLN A 194 8.82 9.37 -8.60
N HIS A 195 8.17 10.35 -9.23
CA HIS A 195 6.87 10.84 -8.79
C HIS A 195 5.80 9.73 -8.87
N SER A 196 5.64 9.11 -10.04
CA SER A 196 4.71 7.98 -10.24
C SER A 196 5.08 6.77 -9.36
N ILE A 197 6.37 6.45 -9.25
CA ILE A 197 6.86 5.32 -8.45
C ILE A 197 6.48 5.49 -6.99
N LEU A 198 6.84 6.62 -6.38
CA LEU A 198 6.61 6.86 -4.95
C LEU A 198 5.12 7.02 -4.66
N LEU A 199 4.36 7.75 -5.49
CA LEU A 199 2.91 7.87 -5.30
C LEU A 199 2.23 6.50 -5.33
N TRP A 200 2.55 5.62 -6.29
CA TRP A 200 1.96 4.29 -6.33
C TRP A 200 2.31 3.44 -5.11
N LEU A 201 3.57 3.45 -4.68
CA LEU A 201 4.01 2.68 -3.51
C LEU A 201 3.34 3.14 -2.22
N LEU A 202 3.08 4.44 -2.10
CA LEU A 202 2.57 5.05 -0.87
C LEU A 202 1.05 5.16 -0.83
N ASP A 203 0.39 5.35 -1.97
CA ASP A 203 -1.08 5.49 -2.06
C ASP A 203 -1.78 4.14 -2.22
N SER A 204 -1.24 3.25 -3.05
CA SER A 204 -1.90 1.97 -3.40
C SER A 204 -1.45 0.78 -2.56
N GLY A 205 -0.45 0.97 -1.70
CA GLY A 205 0.23 -0.11 -0.98
C GLY A 205 -0.59 -0.82 0.09
N TYR A 206 -1.79 -0.36 0.47
CA TYR A 206 -2.48 -0.85 1.68
C TYR A 206 -3.87 -1.45 1.49
N ASN A 207 -4.44 -1.43 0.28
CA ASN A 207 -5.82 -1.89 0.04
C ASN A 207 -5.87 -3.37 -0.44
N ASP A 208 -5.82 -3.62 -1.76
CA ASP A 208 -5.98 -4.96 -2.36
C ASP A 208 -4.66 -5.61 -2.81
N GLN A 209 -3.62 -4.82 -3.10
CA GLN A 209 -2.37 -5.32 -3.68
C GLN A 209 -1.41 -5.89 -2.64
N THR A 210 -1.43 -5.34 -1.42
CA THR A 210 -0.76 -5.94 -0.25
C THR A 210 -1.23 -7.36 0.00
N GLN A 211 -2.51 -7.66 -0.23
CA GLN A 211 -3.04 -9.01 -0.12
C GLN A 211 -2.51 -9.94 -1.22
N ARG A 212 -2.19 -9.40 -2.40
CA ARG A 212 -1.75 -10.19 -3.58
C ARG A 212 -0.24 -10.39 -3.65
N VAL A 213 0.53 -9.35 -3.37
CA VAL A 213 2.00 -9.31 -3.57
C VAL A 213 2.75 -9.31 -2.24
N GLY A 214 2.09 -8.94 -1.14
CA GLY A 214 2.65 -8.91 0.21
C GLY A 214 3.30 -7.58 0.58
N THR A 215 3.10 -7.14 1.83
CA THR A 215 3.68 -5.90 2.39
C THR A 215 5.20 -5.86 2.29
N PHE A 216 5.87 -7.00 2.44
CA PHE A 216 7.33 -7.11 2.35
C PHE A 216 7.87 -6.69 0.99
N SER A 217 7.24 -7.13 -0.09
CA SER A 217 7.66 -6.82 -1.46
C SER A 217 7.49 -5.33 -1.80
N ILE A 218 6.42 -4.71 -1.28
CA ILE A 218 6.18 -3.27 -1.42
C ILE A 218 7.24 -2.47 -0.66
N LEU A 219 7.52 -2.83 0.60
CA LEU A 219 8.58 -2.21 1.39
C LEU A 219 9.96 -2.34 0.74
N LYS A 220 10.27 -3.51 0.17
CA LYS A 220 11.50 -3.74 -0.59
C LYS A 220 11.61 -2.82 -1.80
N THR A 221 10.51 -2.63 -2.54
CA THR A 221 10.47 -1.76 -3.73
C THR A 221 10.55 -0.28 -3.34
N LEU A 222 9.89 0.14 -2.26
CA LEU A 222 10.02 1.48 -1.71
C LEU A 222 11.44 1.78 -1.25
N LYS A 223 12.04 0.86 -0.49
CA LYS A 223 13.45 1.01 -0.08
C LYS A 223 14.36 1.11 -1.30
N TRP A 224 14.17 0.27 -2.31
CA TRP A 224 14.94 0.36 -3.56
C TRP A 224 14.82 1.73 -4.23
N ALA A 225 13.61 2.29 -4.33
CA ALA A 225 13.42 3.61 -4.94
C ALA A 225 14.15 4.71 -4.15
N LEU A 226 14.05 4.66 -2.82
CA LEU A 226 14.71 5.61 -1.92
C LEU A 226 16.24 5.46 -1.94
N ASP A 227 16.77 4.22 -1.97
CA ASP A 227 18.20 3.91 -2.12
C ASP A 227 18.80 4.50 -3.40
N HIS A 228 17.98 4.65 -4.45
CA HIS A 228 18.39 5.24 -5.73
C HIS A 228 18.14 6.75 -5.81
N GLY A 229 17.75 7.41 -4.71
CA GLY A 229 17.64 8.87 -4.63
C GLY A 229 16.24 9.43 -4.87
N ALA A 230 15.19 8.59 -4.91
CA ALA A 230 13.82 9.09 -4.96
C ALA A 230 13.52 9.95 -3.72
N ASN A 231 13.01 11.16 -3.92
CA ASN A 231 12.86 12.12 -2.82
C ASN A 231 11.41 12.13 -2.28
N PRO A 232 11.17 11.70 -1.02
CA PRO A 232 9.83 11.72 -0.44
C PRO A 232 9.26 13.14 -0.25
N ASN A 233 10.11 14.16 -0.22
CA ASN A 233 9.73 15.57 -0.09
C ASN A 233 9.51 16.27 -1.44
N GLN A 234 9.59 15.55 -2.56
CA GLN A 234 9.32 16.12 -3.87
C GLN A 234 7.89 16.67 -3.93
N ALA A 235 7.74 17.91 -4.39
CA ALA A 235 6.43 18.52 -4.61
C ALA A 235 5.71 17.85 -5.78
N THR A 236 4.42 17.58 -5.60
CA THR A 236 3.49 17.20 -6.67
C THR A 236 3.10 18.44 -7.49
N ALA A 237 2.49 18.24 -8.66
CA ALA A 237 2.03 19.35 -9.51
C ALA A 237 1.02 20.28 -8.81
N GLY A 238 0.30 19.79 -7.78
CA GLY A 238 -0.66 20.56 -7.00
C GLY A 238 -0.06 21.33 -5.81
N GLY A 239 1.24 21.16 -5.51
CA GLY A 239 1.89 21.78 -4.35
C GLY A 239 2.19 20.88 -3.14
N PRO A 240 1.39 19.86 -2.75
CA PRO A 240 1.75 18.97 -1.64
C PRO A 240 2.98 18.13 -1.97
N THR A 241 3.79 17.79 -0.98
CA THR A 241 4.87 16.80 -1.17
C THR A 241 4.29 15.39 -1.31
N ILE A 242 5.03 14.47 -1.92
CA ILE A 242 4.64 13.05 -2.00
C ILE A 242 4.38 12.47 -0.59
N PHE A 243 5.22 12.81 0.37
CA PHE A 243 5.00 12.42 1.77
C PHE A 243 3.71 13.02 2.35
N SER A 244 3.39 14.29 2.03
CA SER A 244 2.13 14.91 2.42
C SER A 244 0.92 14.18 1.85
N VAL A 245 1.00 13.74 0.58
CA VAL A 245 -0.07 12.97 -0.07
C VAL A 245 -0.27 11.63 0.64
N HIS A 246 0.81 10.92 0.93
CA HIS A 246 0.74 9.65 1.68
C HIS A 246 0.01 9.81 3.02
N LEU A 247 0.43 10.79 3.84
CA LEU A 247 -0.21 11.10 5.13
C LEU A 247 -1.70 11.42 4.97
N THR A 248 -2.06 12.12 3.90
CA THR A 248 -3.46 12.41 3.55
C THR A 248 -4.26 11.16 3.20
N SER A 249 -3.70 10.25 2.40
CA SER A 249 -4.37 9.00 2.05
C SER A 249 -4.64 8.13 3.28
N ILE A 250 -3.72 8.11 4.26
CA ILE A 250 -3.93 7.44 5.54
C ILE A 250 -5.07 8.10 6.33
N ALA A 251 -5.10 9.43 6.38
CA ALA A 251 -6.15 10.18 7.06
C ALA A 251 -7.54 9.83 6.51
N ILE A 252 -7.66 9.82 5.17
CA ILE A 252 -8.89 9.49 4.45
C ILE A 252 -9.29 8.03 4.70
N ALA A 253 -8.32 7.11 4.66
CA ALA A 253 -8.56 5.69 4.90
C ALA A 253 -9.04 5.39 6.34
N GLU A 254 -8.59 6.17 7.34
CA GLU A 254 -9.14 6.13 8.70
C GLU A 254 -10.58 6.65 8.72
N LEU A 255 -10.81 7.82 8.12
CA LEU A 255 -12.11 8.50 8.07
C LEU A 255 -13.20 7.62 7.45
N GLN A 256 -12.88 6.97 6.35
CA GLN A 256 -13.83 6.12 5.61
C GLN A 256 -14.04 4.76 6.29
N ASN A 257 -13.28 4.45 7.36
CA ASN A 257 -13.34 3.17 8.06
C ASN A 257 -13.03 1.97 7.13
N GLU A 258 -12.42 2.26 5.97
CA GLU A 258 -12.15 1.32 4.89
C GLU A 258 -10.89 0.50 5.15
N CYS A 259 -9.93 1.03 5.92
CA CYS A 259 -8.59 0.40 5.97
C CYS A 259 -8.01 0.14 7.37
N LEU A 260 -8.26 0.99 8.38
CA LEU A 260 -7.44 0.98 9.60
C LEU A 260 -8.12 0.38 10.85
N SER A 261 -9.37 -0.04 10.72
CA SER A 261 -10.16 -0.56 11.84
C SER A 261 -10.15 -2.09 12.02
N ARG A 262 -9.40 -2.88 11.24
CA ARG A 262 -9.56 -4.35 11.23
C ARG A 262 -8.34 -5.25 11.50
N SER A 263 -7.08 -4.89 11.23
CA SER A 263 -5.93 -5.76 11.56
C SER A 263 -4.73 -5.03 12.16
N SER A 264 -4.03 -5.68 13.10
CA SER A 264 -2.78 -5.19 13.70
C SER A 264 -1.66 -5.06 12.65
N ASP A 265 -1.71 -5.90 11.61
CA ASP A 265 -0.66 -6.01 10.59
C ASP A 265 -0.63 -4.80 9.64
N ALA A 266 -1.79 -4.22 9.33
CA ALA A 266 -1.85 -3.04 8.46
C ALA A 266 -1.16 -1.83 9.10
N ILE A 267 -1.39 -1.61 10.40
CA ILE A 267 -0.77 -0.53 11.18
C ILE A 267 0.73 -0.75 11.28
N GLU A 268 1.16 -1.99 11.55
CA GLU A 268 2.57 -2.33 11.62
C GLU A 268 3.27 -2.12 10.27
N GLY A 269 2.63 -2.50 9.16
CA GLY A 269 3.11 -2.21 7.82
C GLY A 269 3.29 -0.71 7.60
N TRP A 270 2.29 0.08 7.97
CA TRP A 270 2.35 1.52 7.81
C TRP A 270 3.45 2.18 8.66
N LYS A 271 3.63 1.77 9.93
CA LYS A 271 4.75 2.24 10.75
C LYS A 271 6.09 1.97 10.07
N ARG A 272 6.27 0.80 9.46
CA ARG A 272 7.49 0.47 8.72
C ARG A 272 7.70 1.39 7.52
N VAL A 273 6.65 1.74 6.79
CA VAL A 273 6.75 2.73 5.72
C VAL A 273 7.12 4.10 6.26
N LEU A 274 6.47 4.58 7.34
CA LEU A 274 6.80 5.87 7.94
C LEU A 274 8.25 5.95 8.39
N LEU A 275 8.70 4.96 9.17
CA LEU A 275 10.08 4.90 9.65
C LEU A 275 11.06 4.87 8.49
N LEU A 276 10.77 4.07 7.46
CA LEU A 276 11.58 4.05 6.25
C LEU A 276 11.62 5.41 5.56
N LEU A 277 10.50 6.12 5.42
CA LEU A 277 10.49 7.46 4.81
C LEU A 277 11.31 8.45 5.65
N PHE A 278 11.22 8.39 6.97
CA PHE A 278 12.03 9.23 7.86
C PHE A 278 13.52 8.93 7.79
N ASP A 279 13.92 7.67 7.68
CA ASP A 279 15.31 7.26 7.49
C ASP A 279 15.92 7.88 6.22
N TYR A 280 15.09 8.18 5.22
CA TYR A 280 15.47 8.84 3.97
C TYR A 280 15.08 10.33 3.92
N GLY A 281 14.88 10.95 5.09
CA GLY A 281 14.79 12.40 5.23
C GLY A 281 13.42 13.00 4.94
N ALA A 282 12.33 12.24 4.97
CA ALA A 282 10.99 12.78 4.88
C ALA A 282 10.75 13.87 5.95
N ASP A 283 10.34 15.07 5.54
CA ASP A 283 10.15 16.23 6.41
C ASP A 283 8.66 16.36 6.79
N ILE A 284 8.37 15.98 8.04
CA ILE A 284 7.03 16.01 8.60
C ILE A 284 6.45 17.43 8.69
N ASN A 285 7.30 18.43 8.94
CA ASN A 285 6.87 19.82 9.08
C ASN A 285 6.61 20.44 7.70
N GLN A 286 7.39 20.09 6.69
CA GLN A 286 7.10 20.46 5.31
C GLN A 286 5.79 19.83 4.87
N ALA A 287 5.61 18.52 5.08
CA ALA A 287 4.38 17.82 4.73
C ALA A 287 3.15 18.48 5.38
N LEU A 288 3.23 18.82 6.67
CA LEU A 288 2.18 19.55 7.39
C LEU A 288 1.84 20.90 6.76
N ARG A 289 2.85 21.66 6.33
CA ARG A 289 2.67 22.98 5.72
C ARG A 289 2.10 22.92 4.31
N THR A 290 2.15 21.77 3.64
CA THR A 290 1.69 21.59 2.26
C THR A 290 0.44 20.72 2.16
N CYS A 291 -0.02 20.12 3.26
CA CYS A 291 -1.23 19.31 3.31
C CYS A 291 -2.49 20.16 3.04
N GLU A 292 -3.32 19.70 2.11
CA GLU A 292 -4.61 20.31 1.74
C GLU A 292 -5.74 19.95 2.75
N ASP A 293 -6.87 20.65 2.62
CA ASP A 293 -7.84 21.08 3.66
C ASP A 293 -8.46 20.08 4.64
N TYR A 294 -8.17 18.79 4.57
CA TYR A 294 -8.76 17.79 5.49
C TYR A 294 -7.83 16.60 5.77
N GLY A 295 -6.58 16.67 5.33
CA GLY A 295 -5.71 15.50 5.15
C GLY A 295 -4.72 15.20 6.26
N TRP A 296 -4.69 15.92 7.38
CA TRP A 296 -3.78 15.48 8.43
C TRP A 296 -4.35 14.24 9.10
N PRO A 297 -3.64 13.10 9.05
CA PRO A 297 -4.14 11.92 9.68
C PRO A 297 -4.26 12.24 11.17
N PHE A 298 -5.42 11.91 11.71
CA PHE A 298 -5.71 11.94 13.12
C PHE A 298 -5.92 13.32 13.76
N THR A 299 -6.04 14.45 13.03
CA THR A 299 -6.59 15.67 13.69
C THR A 299 -8.06 15.49 14.04
N PRO A 300 -8.56 16.04 15.14
CA PRO A 300 -9.87 15.70 15.69
C PRO A 300 -11.09 16.13 14.86
N ASN A 301 -10.90 16.89 13.77
CA ASN A 301 -11.92 17.20 12.76
C ASN A 301 -12.52 15.93 12.06
N VAL A 302 -12.09 14.73 12.42
CA VAL A 302 -12.74 13.47 12.04
C VAL A 302 -14.15 13.46 12.67
N PRO A 303 -15.23 13.37 11.88
CA PRO A 303 -16.60 13.40 12.38
C PRO A 303 -16.84 12.44 13.56
N GLU A 304 -17.78 12.79 14.45
CA GLU A 304 -18.32 12.08 15.64
C GLU A 304 -18.46 10.55 15.56
N PHE A 305 -18.30 9.94 14.39
CA PHE A 305 -18.34 8.50 14.14
C PHE A 305 -17.18 7.71 14.80
N ALA A 306 -16.09 8.35 15.22
CA ALA A 306 -14.97 7.70 15.92
C ALA A 306 -15.20 7.46 17.44
N CYS A 307 -16.20 8.10 18.05
CA CYS A 307 -16.44 8.08 19.50
C CYS A 307 -16.86 6.70 20.08
N ARG A 308 -17.02 5.63 19.28
CA ARG A 308 -17.41 4.30 19.81
C ARG A 308 -16.26 3.29 19.96
N ARG A 309 -15.01 3.62 19.58
CA ARG A 309 -13.83 2.72 19.69
C ARG A 309 -12.59 3.39 20.28
N ILE A 310 -12.80 4.30 21.22
CA ILE A 310 -11.85 5.38 21.51
C ILE A 310 -10.52 4.89 22.11
N LYS A 311 -10.48 3.86 22.97
CA LYS A 311 -9.24 3.50 23.68
C LYS A 311 -8.16 2.82 22.82
N ALA A 312 -8.57 1.94 21.91
CA ALA A 312 -7.62 1.30 21.00
C ALA A 312 -7.10 2.29 19.94
N TYR A 313 -7.98 3.20 19.51
CA TYR A 313 -7.63 4.29 18.61
C TYR A 313 -6.68 5.27 19.29
N SER A 314 -6.95 5.72 20.52
CA SER A 314 -6.11 6.66 21.26
C SER A 314 -4.68 6.15 21.46
N ASN A 315 -4.50 4.87 21.85
CA ASN A 315 -3.16 4.31 22.02
C ASN A 315 -2.36 4.30 20.71
N ARG A 316 -3.03 3.99 19.59
CA ARG A 316 -2.41 4.02 18.25
C ARG A 316 -1.99 5.44 17.89
N LEU A 317 -2.86 6.42 18.14
CA LEU A 317 -2.55 7.83 17.89
C LEU A 317 -1.32 8.28 18.69
N VAL A 318 -1.28 7.99 19.98
CA VAL A 318 -0.14 8.32 20.83
C VAL A 318 1.15 7.73 20.28
N GLU A 319 1.12 6.48 19.81
CA GLU A 319 2.29 5.82 19.24
C GLU A 319 2.75 6.48 17.93
N ILE A 320 1.83 6.83 17.05
CA ILE A 320 2.13 7.52 15.78
C ILE A 320 2.75 8.89 16.03
N TYR A 321 2.13 9.68 16.92
CA TYR A 321 2.66 11.00 17.25
C TYR A 321 4.00 10.90 17.96
N ARG A 322 4.27 9.84 18.74
CA ARG A 322 5.62 9.59 19.28
C ARG A 322 6.62 9.47 18.15
N ILE A 323 6.34 8.66 17.13
CA ILE A 323 7.19 8.53 15.94
C ILE A 323 7.38 9.91 15.28
N PHE A 324 6.30 10.66 15.02
CA PHE A 324 6.42 11.99 14.40
C PHE A 324 7.29 12.95 15.23
N PHE A 325 7.12 12.99 16.55
CA PHE A 325 7.93 13.81 17.44
C PHE A 325 9.38 13.35 17.55
N ASP A 326 9.64 12.04 17.49
CA ASP A 326 10.99 11.48 17.43
C ASP A 326 11.70 11.88 16.14
N HIS A 327 10.95 12.14 15.08
CA HIS A 327 11.43 12.64 13.80
C HIS A 327 11.21 14.15 13.58
N GLY A 328 11.10 14.91 14.67
CA GLY A 328 11.21 16.38 14.63
C GLY A 328 9.92 17.13 14.30
N LEU A 329 8.75 16.53 14.47
CA LEU A 329 7.47 17.25 14.42
C LEU A 329 7.48 18.45 15.38
N ASP A 330 7.26 19.65 14.85
CA ASP A 330 7.04 20.84 15.65
C ASP A 330 5.56 20.90 16.05
N PRO A 331 5.21 20.74 17.35
CA PRO A 331 3.82 20.83 17.79
C PRO A 331 3.19 22.20 17.54
N ASN A 332 4.01 23.23 17.31
CA ASN A 332 3.58 24.60 17.07
C ASN A 332 3.56 24.97 15.57
N VAL A 333 3.76 24.00 14.67
CA VAL A 333 3.66 24.22 13.23
C VAL A 333 2.23 24.60 12.85
N ILE A 334 2.10 25.50 11.88
CA ILE A 334 0.81 25.89 11.31
C ILE A 334 0.56 25.03 10.06
N PRO A 335 -0.47 24.16 10.06
CA PRO A 335 -0.80 23.35 8.89
C PRO A 335 -1.15 24.21 7.66
N GLY A 336 -0.82 23.72 6.47
CA GLY A 336 -0.99 24.44 5.20
C GLY A 336 -2.41 24.89 4.95
N HIS A 337 -3.36 23.98 5.13
CA HIS A 337 -4.78 24.23 4.98
C HIS A 337 -5.35 25.37 5.83
N ARG A 338 -4.78 25.63 7.01
CA ARG A 338 -5.25 26.71 7.91
C ARG A 338 -4.64 28.07 7.61
N LYS A 339 -3.84 28.21 6.55
CA LYS A 339 -3.31 29.53 6.14
C LYS A 339 -4.36 30.42 5.49
N THR A 340 -5.44 29.83 4.97
CA THR A 340 -6.53 30.54 4.29
C THR A 340 -7.77 30.73 5.18
N SER A 341 -7.82 30.08 6.35
CA SER A 341 -8.89 30.26 7.32
C SER A 341 -8.79 31.60 8.05
N LYS A 342 -9.95 32.16 8.45
CA LYS A 342 -10.01 33.41 9.24
C LYS A 342 -9.30 33.30 10.59
N VAL A 343 -9.10 32.08 11.10
CA VAL A 343 -8.39 31.77 12.32
C VAL A 343 -7.30 30.76 12.00
N VAL A 344 -6.04 31.16 12.19
CA VAL A 344 -4.87 30.32 11.95
C VAL A 344 -4.54 29.60 13.25
N HIS A 345 -4.71 28.28 13.27
CA HIS A 345 -4.38 27.44 14.42
C HIS A 345 -3.09 26.66 14.15
N THR A 346 -2.22 26.58 15.15
CA THR A 346 -1.15 25.58 15.19
C THR A 346 -1.71 24.16 15.24
N LEU A 347 -0.87 23.16 14.97
CA LEU A 347 -1.24 21.74 15.13
C LEU A 347 -1.73 21.46 16.56
N TRP A 348 -1.02 21.99 17.56
CA TRP A 348 -1.42 21.95 18.96
C TRP A 348 -2.81 22.56 19.21
N GLU A 349 -3.07 23.78 18.72
CA GLU A 349 -4.39 24.40 18.87
C GLU A 349 -5.48 23.62 18.14
N SER A 350 -5.17 23.02 17.00
CA SER A 350 -6.11 22.20 16.22
C SER A 350 -6.55 20.96 16.98
N TRP A 351 -5.67 20.40 17.81
CA TRP A 351 -5.99 19.28 18.70
C TRP A 351 -6.94 19.65 19.84
N LEU A 352 -6.95 20.92 20.21
CA LEU A 352 -7.74 21.46 21.32
C LEU A 352 -9.03 22.15 20.86
N SER A 353 -9.13 22.52 19.58
CA SER A 353 -10.19 23.39 19.05
C SER A 353 -11.57 22.73 18.92
N ASP A 354 -11.63 21.39 18.90
CA ASP A 354 -12.92 20.69 18.87
C ASP A 354 -13.53 20.60 20.28
N PRO A 355 -14.86 20.70 20.42
CA PRO A 355 -15.53 20.60 21.72
C PRO A 355 -15.24 19.24 22.34
N ILE A 356 -14.29 19.21 23.27
CA ILE A 356 -13.85 17.99 23.95
C ILE A 356 -14.92 17.64 24.99
N THR A 357 -15.61 16.51 24.83
CA THR A 357 -16.40 15.96 25.95
C THR A 357 -15.46 15.48 27.05
N ALA A 358 -15.90 15.43 28.31
CA ALA A 358 -15.07 14.90 29.41
C ALA A 358 -14.50 13.48 29.13
N GLU A 359 -15.23 12.66 28.36
CA GLU A 359 -14.80 11.33 27.93
C GLU A 359 -13.71 11.39 26.84
N ASP A 360 -13.88 12.23 25.82
CA ASP A 360 -12.84 12.50 24.80
C ASP A 360 -11.57 13.06 25.44
N PHE A 361 -11.72 13.82 26.53
CA PHE A 361 -10.61 14.39 27.26
C PHE A 361 -9.71 13.31 27.88
N TYR A 362 -10.30 12.32 28.58
CA TYR A 362 -9.55 11.21 29.16
C TYR A 362 -8.76 10.42 28.12
N LEU A 363 -9.36 10.25 26.94
CA LEU A 363 -8.78 9.46 25.85
C LEU A 363 -7.70 10.24 25.07
N ARG A 364 -7.77 11.56 25.06
CA ARG A 364 -6.75 12.45 24.47
C ARG A 364 -5.69 12.89 25.49
N GLY A 365 -5.86 12.64 26.78
CA GLY A 365 -4.96 13.09 27.84
C GLY A 365 -3.50 12.67 27.62
N GLU A 366 -3.24 11.43 27.22
CA GLU A 366 -1.87 10.97 26.90
C GLU A 366 -1.26 11.72 25.72
N LEU A 367 -2.07 12.05 24.71
CA LEU A 367 -1.63 12.79 23.53
C LEU A 367 -1.37 14.26 23.86
N ILE A 368 -2.26 14.89 24.63
CA ILE A 368 -2.09 16.25 25.16
C ILE A 368 -0.77 16.35 25.95
N MET A 369 -0.52 15.38 26.82
CA MET A 369 0.74 15.30 27.57
C MET A 369 1.95 15.12 26.66
N LEU A 370 1.84 14.26 25.64
CA LEU A 370 2.91 14.07 24.67
C LEU A 370 3.27 15.38 23.95
N PHE A 371 2.28 16.15 23.51
CA PHE A 371 2.49 17.46 22.88
C PHE A 371 3.20 18.44 23.81
N LEU A 372 2.74 18.56 25.07
CA LEU A 372 3.37 19.43 26.06
C LEU A 372 4.82 19.04 26.35
N ILE A 373 5.09 17.74 26.54
CA ILE A 373 6.44 17.20 26.73
C ILE A 373 7.34 17.51 25.53
N ARG A 374 6.79 17.51 24.32
CA ARG A 374 7.49 17.80 23.07
C ARG A 374 7.54 19.29 22.70
N GLY A 375 7.15 20.17 23.61
CA GLY A 375 7.34 21.62 23.47
C GLY A 375 6.18 22.37 22.83
N ALA A 376 4.96 21.82 22.86
CA ALA A 376 3.76 22.58 22.51
C ALA A 376 3.65 23.83 23.40
N ASP A 377 3.40 25.00 22.82
CA ASP A 377 3.26 26.25 23.57
C ASP A 377 1.81 26.39 24.08
N PRO A 378 1.56 26.20 25.39
CA PRO A 378 0.22 26.30 25.95
C PRO A 378 -0.35 27.71 25.80
N ARG A 379 0.48 28.74 25.65
CA ARG A 379 0.03 30.14 25.51
C ARG A 379 -0.65 30.38 24.17
N LYS A 380 -0.26 29.64 23.13
CA LYS A 380 -0.91 29.73 21.81
C LYS A 380 -2.34 29.18 21.84
N ALA A 381 -2.64 28.28 22.77
CA ALA A 381 -3.97 27.69 22.92
C ALA A 381 -4.88 28.40 23.94
N VAL A 382 -4.49 29.57 24.48
CA VAL A 382 -5.23 30.23 25.58
C VAL A 382 -6.67 30.60 25.21
N SER A 383 -6.93 31.00 23.97
CA SER A 383 -8.30 31.31 23.51
C SER A 383 -9.18 30.05 23.44
N VAL A 384 -8.61 28.95 22.96
CA VAL A 384 -9.27 27.65 22.87
C VAL A 384 -9.51 27.06 24.27
N ILE A 385 -8.49 27.11 25.13
CA ILE A 385 -8.55 26.66 26.52
C ILE A 385 -9.51 27.54 27.34
N GLY A 386 -9.56 28.84 27.09
CA GLY A 386 -10.51 29.77 27.72
C GLY A 386 -11.95 29.34 27.50
N ASN A 387 -12.30 28.94 26.28
CA ASN A 387 -13.63 28.40 25.96
C ASN A 387 -13.92 27.06 26.66
N ILE A 388 -12.91 26.21 26.86
CA ILE A 388 -13.04 24.96 27.66
C ILE A 388 -13.27 25.29 29.14
N ILE A 389 -12.57 26.29 29.68
CA ILE A 389 -12.67 26.73 31.08
C ILE A 389 -14.05 27.33 31.38
N GLU A 390 -14.60 28.14 30.48
CA GLU A 390 -15.91 28.75 30.64
C GLU A 390 -17.05 27.72 30.70
N ASN A 391 -16.86 26.53 30.10
CA ASN A 391 -17.81 25.42 30.15
C ASN A 391 -17.85 24.64 31.49
N LYS A 392 -17.12 25.08 32.52
CA LYS A 392 -17.18 24.55 33.91
C LYS A 392 -16.94 23.04 34.04
N ASP A 393 -16.06 22.46 33.24
CA ASP A 393 -15.67 21.06 33.44
C ASP A 393 -14.76 20.91 34.67
N THR A 394 -15.29 20.26 35.71
CA THR A 394 -14.61 20.02 37.01
C THR A 394 -13.27 19.26 36.86
N MET A 395 -13.07 18.53 35.75
CA MET A 395 -11.83 17.82 35.43
C MET A 395 -10.66 18.72 35.00
N TRP A 396 -10.92 19.89 34.40
CA TRP A 396 -9.85 20.84 34.04
C TRP A 396 -9.07 21.30 35.29
N ALA A 397 -9.82 21.60 36.35
CA ALA A 397 -9.29 22.13 37.59
C ALA A 397 -8.45 21.12 38.38
N SER A 398 -8.79 19.82 38.34
CA SER A 398 -8.16 18.80 39.19
C SER A 398 -6.95 18.10 38.57
N THR A 399 -6.94 17.88 37.24
CA THR A 399 -5.90 17.04 36.60
C THR A 399 -5.00 17.81 35.66
N LEU A 400 -5.54 18.76 34.88
CA LEU A 400 -4.82 19.37 33.77
C LEU A 400 -4.22 20.71 34.08
N ARG A 401 -4.93 21.55 34.82
CA ARG A 401 -4.40 22.83 35.27
C ARG A 401 -3.03 22.65 35.96
N PRO A 402 -2.84 21.66 36.86
CA PRO A 402 -1.51 21.37 37.41
C PRO A 402 -0.47 20.96 36.35
N ALA A 403 -0.85 20.14 35.37
CA ALA A 403 0.05 19.68 34.31
C ALA A 403 0.42 20.82 33.33
N PHE A 404 -0.52 21.69 33.00
CA PHE A 404 -0.32 22.90 32.20
C PHE A 404 0.54 23.93 32.93
N ASP A 405 0.22 24.21 34.20
CA ASP A 405 1.00 25.12 35.03
C ASP A 405 2.45 24.60 35.18
N LEU A 406 2.61 23.29 35.34
CA LEU A 406 3.93 22.65 35.39
C LEU A 406 4.65 22.68 34.03
N ALA A 407 3.96 22.46 32.91
CA ALA A 407 4.56 22.57 31.57
C ALA A 407 5.03 24.00 31.28
N ILE A 408 4.24 25.01 31.66
CA ILE A 408 4.61 26.43 31.59
C ILE A 408 5.85 26.70 32.44
N GLN A 409 5.89 26.20 33.68
CA GLN A 409 7.04 26.34 34.57
C GLN A 409 8.30 25.65 34.03
N ILE A 410 8.16 24.48 33.39
CA ILE A 410 9.26 23.76 32.75
C ILE A 410 9.79 24.52 31.54
N GLN A 411 8.92 25.08 30.69
CA GLN A 411 9.35 25.89 29.54
C GLN A 411 10.04 27.20 29.94
N GLN A 412 9.66 27.78 31.09
CA GLN A 412 10.30 28.98 31.64
C GLN A 412 11.66 28.71 32.30
N GLN A 413 11.98 27.44 32.63
CA GLN A 413 13.21 27.05 33.32
C GLN A 413 13.99 26.03 32.45
N GLN A 414 14.98 26.49 31.68
CA GLN A 414 15.73 25.78 30.62
C GLN A 414 16.49 24.46 30.99
N SER A 415 16.10 23.63 31.96
CA SER A 415 16.78 22.34 32.24
C SER A 415 15.84 21.13 32.17
N LEU A 416 16.03 20.29 31.14
CA LEU A 416 15.07 19.28 30.66
C LEU A 416 15.06 17.91 31.36
N THR A 417 16.10 17.52 32.12
CA THR A 417 16.28 16.10 32.47
C THR A 417 15.75 15.66 33.84
N SER A 418 15.66 16.54 34.85
CA SER A 418 15.27 16.11 36.21
C SER A 418 13.79 16.26 36.53
N ARG A 419 12.99 16.89 35.65
CA ARG A 419 11.58 17.25 35.91
C ARG A 419 10.55 16.49 35.10
N VAL A 420 10.95 15.92 33.97
CA VAL A 420 10.11 15.02 33.17
C VAL A 420 9.73 13.77 33.98
N SER A 421 10.65 13.26 34.81
CA SER A 421 10.36 12.18 35.77
C SER A 421 9.32 12.57 36.82
N THR A 422 9.34 13.82 37.30
CA THR A 422 8.35 14.36 38.25
C THR A 422 6.97 14.52 37.62
N LEU A 423 6.90 14.96 36.35
CA LEU A 423 5.65 15.05 35.58
C LEU A 423 5.01 13.67 35.36
N VAL A 424 5.81 12.68 34.98
CA VAL A 424 5.36 11.29 34.80
C VAL A 424 4.93 10.67 36.14
N ALA A 425 5.64 10.96 37.23
CA ALA A 425 5.31 10.46 38.58
C ALA A 425 4.04 11.10 39.16
N ALA A 426 3.85 12.41 38.98
CA ALA A 426 2.67 13.12 39.45
C ALA A 426 1.38 12.58 38.82
N ILE A 427 1.43 12.11 37.57
CA ILE A 427 0.27 11.60 36.82
C ILE A 427 0.11 10.09 37.01
N SER A 428 1.21 9.34 37.14
CA SER A 428 1.14 7.89 37.43
C SER A 428 0.48 7.59 38.78
N GLY A 429 0.53 8.52 39.73
CA GLY A 429 -0.20 8.46 41.00
C GLY A 429 -1.73 8.61 40.89
N TYR A 430 -2.26 9.00 39.73
CA TYR A 430 -3.71 9.14 39.49
C TYR A 430 -4.34 7.93 38.75
N LYS A 431 -3.62 6.80 38.63
CA LYS A 431 -4.24 5.54 38.20
C LYS A 431 -5.19 5.02 39.28
N LEU A 432 -6.45 4.82 38.88
CA LEU A 432 -7.58 4.16 39.57
C LEU A 432 -8.27 4.96 40.68
N TRP A 433 -9.29 5.72 40.27
CA TRP A 433 -10.66 5.56 40.79
C TRP A 433 -11.63 5.50 39.62
#